data_AF-A0A8C1J794-F1
#
_entry.id   AF-A0A8C1J794-F1
#
_cell.length_a   1.000
_cell.length_b   1.000
_cell.length_c   1.000
_cell.angle_alpha   90.00
_cell.angle_beta   90.00
_cell.angle_gamma   90.00
#
_symmetry.space_group_name_H-M   'P 1'
#
loop_
_entity.id
_entity.type
_entity.pdbx_description
1 polymer ?
#
loop_
_entity_poly.entity_id
_entity_poly.type
_entity_poly.pdbx_seq_one_letter_code
_entity_poly.pdbx_strand_id
1 'polypeptide(L)'
;MHNEGYSTVCGHAVIALMHFAVDYGLIKTPTSPETQINIHCPCGLVKNFTQYFNGKTGTVRFHSVPLFAFATDASVSVPGYWSITVDISYGGALYAFVSAKKFGLDVNKSKTRDLVDAATAVSDAFKSQVKLYHPVSEDLAFLYGTILTDGKDAFSEEPTANMCVLADVLCDRGVTARIALQYHKGLIGLNQTRSFKSGAIGSVFTGKAIEETTCGDFRAVVVEVTGHAHYSGSGGFLLR
;
A
#
# COMPACT_ATOMS: atom_id res chain seq x y z
N MET A 1 -10.26 -9.82 -3.75
CA MET A 1 -9.94 -10.29 -5.11
C MET A 1 -9.81 -9.09 -6.03
N HIS A 2 -9.05 -9.23 -7.11
CA HIS A 2 -9.00 -8.31 -8.24
C HIS A 2 -9.11 -9.13 -9.54
N ASN A 3 -8.91 -8.49 -10.69
CA ASN A 3 -9.01 -9.08 -12.03
C ASN A 3 -8.09 -10.28 -12.30
N GLU A 4 -7.03 -10.47 -11.52
CA GLU A 4 -6.07 -11.59 -11.66
C GLU A 4 -6.17 -12.63 -10.54
N GLY A 5 -7.12 -12.47 -9.59
CA GLY A 5 -7.37 -13.48 -8.56
C GLY A 5 -7.45 -12.94 -7.13
N TYR A 6 -7.06 -13.78 -6.16
CA TYR A 6 -7.08 -13.44 -4.74
C TYR A 6 -5.83 -12.64 -4.34
N SER A 7 -6.02 -11.66 -3.45
CA SER A 7 -4.98 -10.73 -3.00
C SER A 7 -4.53 -11.08 -1.58
N THR A 8 -3.30 -10.71 -1.22
CA THR A 8 -2.74 -10.95 0.11
C THR A 8 -3.30 -10.02 1.19
N VAL A 9 -3.45 -8.74 0.87
CA VAL A 9 -4.09 -7.70 1.70
C VAL A 9 -4.35 -6.46 0.86
N CYS A 10 -5.35 -5.67 1.26
CA CYS A 10 -5.58 -4.37 0.65
C CYS A 10 -6.10 -3.34 1.66
N GLY A 11 -5.30 -2.30 1.92
CA GLY A 11 -5.60 -1.29 2.95
C GLY A 11 -6.93 -0.56 2.75
N HIS A 12 -7.29 -0.17 1.52
CA HIS A 12 -8.58 0.48 1.29
C HIS A 12 -9.77 -0.45 1.56
N ALA A 13 -9.59 -1.75 1.34
CA ALA A 13 -10.66 -2.73 1.50
C ALA A 13 -10.84 -3.03 3.00
N VAL A 14 -9.73 -3.09 3.73
CA VAL A 14 -9.72 -3.13 5.19
C VAL A 14 -10.49 -1.94 5.76
N ILE A 15 -10.15 -0.71 5.36
CA ILE A 15 -10.85 0.51 5.82
C ILE A 15 -12.36 0.44 5.54
N ALA A 16 -12.76 0.11 4.31
CA ALA A 16 -14.17 -0.01 3.93
C ALA A 16 -14.90 -1.13 4.71
N LEU A 17 -14.24 -2.26 4.93
CA LEU A 17 -14.80 -3.39 5.66
C LEU A 17 -15.03 -3.05 7.14
N MET A 18 -14.20 -2.19 7.74
CA MET A 18 -14.40 -1.75 9.12
C MET A 18 -15.64 -0.90 9.31
N HIS A 19 -15.90 0.04 8.40
CA HIS A 19 -17.18 0.76 8.38
C HIS A 19 -18.35 -0.23 8.28
N PHE A 20 -18.30 -1.13 7.30
CA PHE A 20 -19.36 -2.10 7.07
C PHE A 20 -19.63 -2.98 8.29
N ALA A 21 -18.57 -3.50 8.92
CA ALA A 21 -18.70 -4.39 10.07
C ALA A 21 -19.36 -3.70 11.28
N VAL A 22 -19.05 -2.42 11.52
CA VAL A 22 -19.64 -1.65 12.62
C VAL A 22 -21.07 -1.21 12.29
N ASP A 23 -21.28 -0.58 11.13
CA ASP A 23 -22.56 0.03 10.77
C ASP A 23 -23.68 -1.02 10.58
N TYR A 24 -23.33 -2.23 10.13
CA TYR A 24 -24.28 -3.34 9.96
C TYR A 24 -24.33 -4.28 11.16
N GLY A 25 -23.66 -3.95 12.28
CA GLY A 25 -23.73 -4.73 13.51
C GLY A 25 -23.16 -6.14 13.41
N LEU A 26 -22.13 -6.34 12.58
CA LEU A 26 -21.46 -7.64 12.39
C LEU A 26 -20.45 -7.98 13.49
N ILE A 27 -20.21 -7.03 14.40
CA ILE A 27 -19.35 -7.20 15.56
C ILE A 27 -20.14 -7.08 16.86
N LYS A 28 -19.51 -7.49 17.97
CA LYS A 28 -20.02 -7.15 19.32
C LYS A 28 -20.19 -5.64 19.45
N THR A 29 -21.04 -5.21 20.39
CA THR A 29 -21.38 -3.80 20.64
C THR A 29 -20.14 -2.89 20.50
N PRO A 30 -20.13 -1.96 19.53
CA PRO A 30 -19.01 -1.06 19.32
C PRO A 30 -18.75 -0.17 20.53
N THR A 31 -17.48 0.13 20.80
CA THR A 31 -17.02 0.97 21.91
C THR A 31 -16.63 2.37 21.43
N SER A 32 -16.88 3.37 22.27
CA SER A 32 -16.47 4.77 22.04
C SER A 32 -15.24 5.12 22.89
N PRO A 33 -14.31 5.99 22.44
CA PRO A 33 -14.30 6.74 21.18
C PRO A 33 -13.91 5.91 19.95
N GLU A 34 -13.45 4.68 20.16
CA GLU A 34 -12.89 3.84 19.11
C GLU A 34 -13.16 2.36 19.39
N THR A 35 -13.45 1.62 18.33
CA THR A 35 -13.70 0.18 18.36
C THR A 35 -12.56 -0.54 17.66
N GLN A 36 -11.91 -1.46 18.38
CA GLN A 36 -10.88 -2.30 17.80
C GLN A 36 -11.49 -3.55 17.14
N ILE A 37 -11.12 -3.80 15.89
CA ILE A 37 -11.53 -4.96 15.11
C ILE A 37 -10.29 -5.55 14.45
N ASN A 38 -9.99 -6.82 14.70
CA ASN A 38 -8.84 -7.47 14.10
C ASN A 38 -9.29 -8.35 12.93
N ILE A 39 -8.55 -8.33 11.83
CA ILE A 39 -8.80 -9.17 10.65
C ILE A 39 -7.56 -10.01 10.38
N HIS A 40 -7.76 -11.31 10.14
CA HIS A 40 -6.73 -12.14 9.54
C HIS A 40 -6.78 -12.00 8.01
N CYS A 41 -5.74 -11.40 7.45
CA CYS A 41 -5.48 -11.40 6.02
C CYS A 41 -4.50 -12.53 5.67
N PRO A 42 -4.40 -12.95 4.40
CA PRO A 42 -3.35 -13.89 3.97
C PRO A 42 -1.93 -13.46 4.34
N CYS A 43 -1.64 -12.15 4.43
CA CYS A 43 -0.34 -11.65 4.89
C CYS A 43 -0.14 -11.69 6.43
N GLY A 44 -1.19 -11.99 7.21
CA GLY A 44 -1.17 -12.01 8.67
C GLY A 44 -2.25 -11.14 9.33
N LEU A 45 -2.10 -10.93 10.64
CA LEU A 45 -3.06 -10.19 11.46
C LEU A 45 -2.94 -8.67 11.24
N VAL A 46 -4.04 -8.04 10.86
CA VAL A 46 -4.18 -6.58 10.76
C VAL A 46 -5.08 -6.10 11.90
N LYS A 47 -4.57 -5.20 12.74
CA LYS A 47 -5.32 -4.61 13.86
C LYS A 47 -5.94 -3.31 13.40
N ASN A 48 -7.26 -3.18 13.49
CA ASN A 48 -7.96 -2.01 13.00
C ASN A 48 -8.66 -1.29 14.14
N PHE A 49 -8.77 0.02 14.00
CA PHE A 49 -9.36 0.89 14.98
C PHE A 49 -10.29 1.86 14.26
N THR A 50 -11.57 1.76 14.57
CA THR A 50 -12.64 2.51 13.92
C THR A 50 -13.18 3.53 14.90
N GLN A 51 -13.09 4.81 14.57
CA GLN A 51 -13.75 5.84 15.38
C GLN A 51 -15.25 5.56 15.42
N TYR A 52 -15.82 5.64 16.62
CA TYR A 52 -17.22 5.37 16.84
C TYR A 52 -17.80 6.31 17.90
N PHE A 53 -18.78 7.11 17.49
CA PHE A 53 -19.48 8.05 18.37
C PHE A 53 -20.93 8.19 17.95
N ASN A 54 -21.86 8.14 18.92
CA ASN A 54 -23.31 8.30 18.71
C ASN A 54 -23.87 7.44 17.56
N GLY A 55 -23.47 6.16 17.49
CA GLY A 55 -23.98 5.24 16.48
C GLY A 55 -23.41 5.44 15.07
N LYS A 56 -22.36 6.25 14.91
CA LYS A 56 -21.74 6.55 13.62
C LYS A 56 -20.27 6.19 13.61
N THR A 57 -19.83 5.58 12.51
CA THR A 57 -18.42 5.36 12.21
C THR A 57 -17.77 6.63 11.67
N GLY A 58 -16.53 6.86 12.08
CA GLY A 58 -15.68 7.96 11.63
C GLY A 58 -14.44 7.44 10.92
N THR A 59 -13.31 8.10 11.13
CA THR A 59 -12.02 7.68 10.57
C THR A 59 -11.66 6.26 10.98
N VAL A 60 -11.07 5.50 10.07
CA VAL A 60 -10.49 4.19 10.36
C VAL A 60 -8.98 4.27 10.23
N ARG A 61 -8.28 3.70 11.20
CA ARG A 61 -6.83 3.46 11.14
C ARG A 61 -6.53 1.98 11.35
N PHE A 62 -5.45 1.49 10.78
CA PHE A 62 -5.01 0.12 10.98
C PHE A 62 -3.51 0.03 11.19
N HIS A 63 -3.10 -0.97 11.96
CA HIS A 63 -1.71 -1.39 12.11
C HIS A 63 -1.48 -2.60 11.22
N SER A 64 -0.48 -2.46 10.35
CA SER A 64 -0.05 -3.49 9.43
C SER A 64 0.64 -4.66 10.14
N VAL A 65 0.85 -5.73 9.39
CA VAL A 65 1.86 -6.75 9.72
C VAL A 65 3.27 -6.14 9.64
N PRO A 66 4.33 -6.79 10.17
CA PRO A 66 5.70 -6.32 9.97
C PRO A 66 6.05 -6.08 8.49
N LEU A 67 6.49 -4.86 8.18
CA LEU A 67 6.82 -4.41 6.83
C LEU A 67 8.30 -4.11 6.71
N PHE A 68 8.93 -4.41 5.57
CA PHE A 68 10.38 -4.27 5.42
C PHE A 68 10.78 -3.87 4.00
N ALA A 69 11.93 -3.22 3.86
CA ALA A 69 12.59 -3.05 2.57
C ALA A 69 13.32 -4.35 2.22
N PHE A 70 12.99 -4.94 1.07
CA PHE A 70 13.62 -6.16 0.57
C PHE A 70 14.98 -5.85 -0.07
N ALA A 71 15.04 -4.79 -0.87
CA ALA A 71 16.26 -4.30 -1.51
C ALA A 71 16.14 -2.80 -1.75
N THR A 72 17.23 -2.06 -1.62
CA THR A 72 17.27 -0.63 -1.96
C THR A 72 18.33 -0.36 -3.01
N ASP A 73 18.07 0.65 -3.84
CA ASP A 73 18.99 1.15 -4.86
C ASP A 73 19.46 0.06 -5.86
N ALA A 74 18.60 -0.93 -6.14
CA ALA A 74 18.88 -2.01 -7.08
C ALA A 74 18.84 -1.49 -8.51
N SER A 75 19.84 -1.84 -9.32
CA SER A 75 19.88 -1.45 -10.73
C SER A 75 19.21 -2.51 -11.60
N VAL A 76 18.19 -2.13 -12.36
CA VAL A 76 17.45 -3.01 -13.26
C VAL A 76 17.51 -2.47 -14.68
N SER A 77 17.91 -3.32 -15.64
CA SER A 77 17.89 -2.95 -17.05
C SER A 77 16.47 -3.09 -17.59
N VAL A 78 15.84 -1.97 -17.96
CA VAL A 78 14.46 -1.96 -18.47
C VAL A 78 14.49 -1.78 -19.99
N PRO A 79 14.05 -2.77 -20.79
CA PRO A 79 14.05 -2.66 -22.25
C PRO A 79 13.32 -1.41 -22.74
N GLY A 80 13.92 -0.71 -23.71
CA GLY A 80 13.39 0.58 -24.21
C GLY A 80 13.75 1.79 -23.34
N TYR A 81 14.37 1.56 -22.18
CA TYR A 81 14.88 2.60 -21.28
C TYR A 81 16.35 2.31 -20.91
N TRP A 82 16.96 3.19 -20.14
CA TRP A 82 18.30 2.96 -19.56
C TRP A 82 18.20 2.11 -18.28
N SER A 83 19.33 1.89 -17.61
CA SER A 83 19.33 1.19 -16.32
C SER A 83 18.63 2.05 -15.26
N ILE A 84 17.59 1.53 -14.63
CA ILE A 84 16.77 2.26 -13.67
C ILE A 84 17.05 1.73 -12.28
N THR A 85 17.31 2.66 -11.35
CA THR A 85 17.38 2.36 -9.92
C THR A 85 15.97 2.15 -9.38
N VAL A 86 15.75 0.98 -8.79
CA VAL A 86 14.48 0.58 -8.16
C VAL A 86 14.72 0.19 -6.70
N ASP A 87 13.77 0.52 -5.85
CA ASP A 87 13.70 0.00 -4.48
C ASP A 87 12.60 -1.06 -4.41
N ILE A 88 12.76 -2.09 -3.58
CA ILE A 88 11.77 -3.15 -3.37
C ILE A 88 11.37 -3.16 -1.90
N SER A 89 10.06 -3.10 -1.63
CA SER A 89 9.54 -3.06 -0.27
C SER A 89 8.30 -3.93 -0.12
N TYR A 90 8.21 -4.61 1.02
CA TYR A 90 7.09 -5.44 1.43
C TYR A 90 6.09 -4.62 2.26
N GLY A 91 4.87 -4.49 1.75
CA GLY A 91 3.76 -3.76 2.36
C GLY A 91 2.56 -4.63 2.74
N GLY A 92 2.77 -5.93 2.93
CA GLY A 92 1.75 -6.98 2.84
C GLY A 92 1.74 -7.73 1.49
N ALA A 93 2.43 -7.15 0.50
CA ALA A 93 2.87 -7.77 -0.74
C ALA A 93 4.18 -7.06 -1.19
N LEU A 94 4.99 -7.67 -2.06
CA LEU A 94 6.22 -7.03 -2.56
C LEU A 94 5.91 -6.09 -3.72
N TYR A 95 6.42 -4.86 -3.65
CA TYR A 95 6.29 -3.86 -4.70
C TYR A 95 7.66 -3.32 -5.11
N ALA A 96 7.81 -3.06 -6.41
CA ALA A 96 8.90 -2.27 -6.92
C ALA A 96 8.54 -0.79 -6.87
N PHE A 97 9.48 0.07 -6.47
CA PHE A 97 9.32 1.50 -6.35
C PHE A 97 10.29 2.19 -7.30
N VAL A 98 9.75 3.14 -8.07
CA VAL A 98 10.53 3.95 -9.00
C VAL A 98 9.87 5.31 -9.18
N SER A 99 10.68 6.37 -9.29
CA SER A 99 10.13 7.69 -9.58
C SER A 99 9.64 7.77 -11.03
N ALA A 100 8.40 8.23 -11.23
CA ALA A 100 7.83 8.46 -12.57
C ALA A 100 8.68 9.42 -13.42
N LYS A 101 9.43 10.32 -12.77
CA LYS A 101 10.36 11.25 -13.45
C LYS A 101 11.44 10.54 -14.26
N LYS A 102 11.80 9.30 -13.90
CA LYS A 102 12.74 8.47 -14.68
C LYS A 102 12.20 8.13 -16.07
N PHE A 103 10.90 8.25 -16.28
CA PHE A 103 10.23 8.02 -17.56
C PHE A 103 9.77 9.33 -18.22
N GLY A 104 10.12 10.50 -17.65
CA GLY A 104 9.56 11.78 -18.07
C GLY A 104 8.09 11.95 -17.71
N LEU A 105 7.56 11.17 -16.76
CA LEU A 105 6.16 11.15 -16.37
C LEU A 105 5.92 11.86 -15.03
N ASP A 106 4.70 12.32 -14.83
CA ASP A 106 4.17 12.87 -13.58
C ASP A 106 2.96 12.04 -13.14
N VAL A 107 3.03 11.45 -11.95
CA VAL A 107 1.99 10.57 -11.41
C VAL A 107 0.60 11.22 -11.31
N ASN A 108 0.52 12.56 -11.30
CA ASN A 108 -0.75 13.30 -11.20
C ASN A 108 -1.25 13.83 -12.55
N LYS A 109 -0.38 13.94 -13.57
CA LYS A 109 -0.70 14.67 -14.82
C LYS A 109 -0.57 13.82 -16.07
N SER A 110 0.33 12.83 -16.07
CA SER A 110 0.54 11.96 -17.21
C SER A 110 -0.69 11.10 -17.48
N LYS A 111 -0.84 10.65 -18.73
CA LYS A 111 -1.94 9.76 -19.09
C LYS A 111 -1.78 8.46 -18.31
N THR A 112 -2.91 7.98 -17.80
CA THR A 112 -3.11 6.64 -17.22
C THR A 112 -2.36 5.56 -17.98
N ARG A 113 -2.48 5.53 -19.32
CA ARG A 113 -1.84 4.51 -20.16
C ARG A 113 -0.31 4.55 -20.06
N ASP A 114 0.28 5.74 -20.16
CA ASP A 114 1.74 5.91 -20.11
C ASP A 114 2.31 5.47 -18.76
N LEU A 115 1.59 5.72 -17.66
CA LEU A 115 1.95 5.26 -16.32
C LEU A 115 1.87 3.73 -16.20
N VAL A 116 0.83 3.11 -16.77
CA VAL A 116 0.70 1.64 -16.81
C VAL A 116 1.85 1.03 -17.60
N ASP A 117 2.10 1.52 -18.81
CA ASP A 117 3.15 0.98 -19.69
C ASP A 117 4.54 1.06 -19.02
N ALA A 118 4.87 2.19 -18.37
CA ALA A 118 6.12 2.35 -17.64
C ALA A 118 6.25 1.38 -16.45
N ALA A 119 5.19 1.21 -15.66
CA ALA A 119 5.19 0.33 -14.50
C ALA A 119 5.19 -1.16 -14.88
N THR A 120 4.51 -1.53 -15.95
CA THR A 120 4.55 -2.90 -16.51
C THR A 120 5.95 -3.23 -17.03
N ALA A 121 6.59 -2.31 -17.77
CA ALA A 121 7.97 -2.50 -18.24
C ALA A 121 8.96 -2.74 -17.08
N VAL A 122 8.82 -2.00 -15.97
CA VAL A 122 9.64 -2.22 -14.76
C VAL A 122 9.34 -3.57 -14.12
N SER A 123 8.07 -3.95 -14.03
CA SER A 123 7.67 -5.23 -13.44
C SER A 123 8.25 -6.42 -14.21
N ASP A 124 8.20 -6.38 -15.54
CA ASP A 124 8.71 -7.44 -16.41
C ASP A 124 10.24 -7.52 -16.38
N ALA A 125 10.90 -6.37 -16.43
CA ALA A 125 12.35 -6.27 -16.28
C ALA A 125 12.81 -6.83 -14.93
N PHE A 126 12.10 -6.49 -13.85
CA PHE A 126 12.43 -6.97 -12.51
C PHE A 126 12.25 -8.48 -12.37
N LYS A 127 11.09 -9.02 -12.81
CA LYS A 127 10.79 -10.45 -12.72
C LYS A 127 11.83 -11.33 -13.42
N SER A 128 12.46 -10.83 -14.48
CA SER A 128 13.51 -11.56 -15.22
C SER A 128 14.90 -11.47 -14.58
N GLN A 129 15.15 -10.47 -13.73
CA GLN A 129 16.50 -10.16 -13.20
C GLN A 129 16.65 -10.43 -11.71
N VAL A 130 15.56 -10.44 -10.94
CA VAL A 130 15.62 -10.50 -9.47
C VAL A 130 14.76 -11.65 -8.95
N LYS A 131 15.41 -12.54 -8.19
CA LYS A 131 14.71 -13.61 -7.46
C LYS A 131 14.21 -13.07 -6.13
N LEU A 132 12.88 -13.11 -5.94
CA LEU A 132 12.25 -12.76 -4.69
C LEU A 132 12.16 -13.96 -3.75
N TYR A 133 12.18 -13.67 -2.45
CA TYR A 133 11.79 -14.59 -1.40
C TYR A 133 11.05 -13.81 -0.31
N HIS A 134 10.33 -14.50 0.57
CA HIS A 134 9.73 -13.91 1.75
C HIS A 134 10.09 -14.78 2.96
N PRO A 135 10.59 -14.18 4.06
CA PRO A 135 11.31 -14.88 5.12
C PRO A 135 10.46 -15.91 5.90
N VAL A 136 9.13 -15.77 5.87
CA VAL A 136 8.22 -16.59 6.68
C VAL A 136 7.14 -17.32 5.87
N SER A 137 7.05 -17.10 4.55
CA SER A 137 6.04 -17.75 3.71
C SER A 137 6.39 -17.63 2.23
N GLU A 138 6.57 -18.77 1.55
CA GLU A 138 6.87 -18.81 0.11
C GLU A 138 5.72 -18.27 -0.75
N ASP A 139 4.47 -18.39 -0.30
CA ASP A 139 3.30 -17.87 -1.03
C ASP A 139 3.29 -16.34 -1.15
N LEU A 140 4.11 -15.64 -0.37
CA LEU A 140 4.25 -14.19 -0.39
C LEU A 140 5.48 -13.71 -1.20
N ALA A 141 6.25 -14.65 -1.76
CA ALA A 141 7.52 -14.40 -2.46
C ALA A 141 7.37 -13.99 -3.94
N PHE A 142 6.42 -13.11 -4.25
CA PHE A 142 6.18 -12.67 -5.62
C PHE A 142 6.00 -11.15 -5.73
N LEU A 143 6.38 -10.59 -6.88
CA LEU A 143 6.18 -9.17 -7.16
C LEU A 143 4.70 -8.92 -7.46
N TYR A 144 4.05 -8.15 -6.61
CA TYR A 144 2.64 -7.81 -6.73
C TYR A 144 2.39 -6.72 -7.77
N GLY A 145 3.34 -5.80 -7.95
CA GLY A 145 3.27 -4.73 -8.93
C GLY A 145 4.35 -3.68 -8.75
N THR A 146 4.25 -2.61 -9.53
CA THR A 146 5.16 -1.46 -9.46
C THR A 146 4.40 -0.22 -9.00
N ILE A 147 4.99 0.50 -8.06
CA ILE A 147 4.53 1.77 -7.55
C ILE A 147 5.41 2.88 -8.13
N LEU A 148 4.80 3.71 -8.98
CA LEU A 148 5.39 4.93 -9.48
C LEU A 148 5.23 6.05 -8.44
N THR A 149 6.31 6.72 -8.08
CA THR A 149 6.28 7.85 -7.13
C THR A 149 6.54 9.19 -7.82
N ASP A 150 6.10 10.27 -7.19
CA ASP A 150 6.47 11.65 -7.56
C ASP A 150 7.95 12.00 -7.24
N GLY A 151 8.70 11.07 -6.64
CA GLY A 151 10.07 11.26 -6.15
C GLY A 151 10.20 12.13 -4.91
N LYS A 152 9.11 12.49 -4.23
CA LYS A 152 9.11 13.26 -2.97
C LYS A 152 9.24 12.33 -1.77
N ASP A 153 10.34 11.59 -1.68
CA ASP A 153 10.48 10.55 -0.65
C ASP A 153 10.98 11.08 0.71
N ALA A 154 11.79 12.14 0.70
CA ALA A 154 12.18 12.85 1.92
C ALA A 154 10.95 13.39 2.67
N PHE A 155 11.07 13.51 4.00
CA PHE A 155 10.02 14.10 4.82
C PHE A 155 9.63 15.51 4.34
N SER A 156 8.32 15.75 4.28
CA SER A 156 7.70 17.04 4.04
C SER A 156 6.29 17.01 4.63
N GLU A 157 5.80 18.17 5.07
CA GLU A 157 4.40 18.35 5.47
C GLU A 157 3.44 18.31 4.26
N GLU A 158 3.98 18.57 3.07
CA GLU A 158 3.20 18.50 1.82
C GLU A 158 2.86 17.05 1.46
N PRO A 159 1.61 16.79 1.01
CA PRO A 159 1.26 15.48 0.51
C PRO A 159 2.13 15.07 -0.68
N THR A 160 2.58 13.81 -0.64
CA THR A 160 3.21 13.14 -1.77
C THR A 160 2.18 12.30 -2.53
N ALA A 161 2.47 11.98 -3.79
CA ALA A 161 1.64 11.11 -4.60
C ALA A 161 2.41 9.86 -5.02
N ASN A 162 1.69 8.75 -5.13
CA ASN A 162 2.15 7.56 -5.79
C ASN A 162 1.00 6.90 -6.56
N MET A 163 1.36 6.07 -7.51
CA MET A 163 0.42 5.32 -8.31
C MET A 163 0.88 3.87 -8.38
N CYS A 164 0.04 2.94 -7.93
CA CYS A 164 0.33 1.52 -8.02
C CYS A 164 -0.28 0.94 -9.29
N VAL A 165 0.52 0.21 -10.06
CA VAL A 165 0.07 -0.56 -11.23
C VAL A 165 0.25 -2.03 -10.91
N LEU A 166 -0.86 -2.77 -10.98
CA LEU A 166 -0.91 -4.21 -10.82
C LEU A 166 -1.97 -4.76 -11.76
N ALA A 167 -1.72 -5.93 -12.33
CA ALA A 167 -2.65 -6.56 -13.26
C ALA A 167 -3.13 -5.62 -14.38
N ASP A 168 -2.22 -4.79 -14.90
CA ASP A 168 -2.47 -3.72 -15.88
C ASP A 168 -3.53 -2.67 -15.45
N VAL A 169 -3.83 -2.58 -14.16
CA VAL A 169 -4.81 -1.67 -13.58
C VAL A 169 -4.15 -0.74 -12.56
N LEU A 170 -4.54 0.54 -12.64
CA LEU A 170 -4.10 1.57 -11.71
C LEU A 170 -4.91 1.54 -10.43
N CYS A 171 -4.23 1.80 -9.33
CA CYS A 171 -4.85 1.95 -8.03
C CYS A 171 -3.99 2.82 -7.10
N ASP A 172 -4.67 3.59 -6.24
CA ASP A 172 -4.01 4.33 -5.17
C ASP A 172 -3.73 3.37 -3.99
N ARG A 173 -2.66 2.59 -4.13
CA ARG A 173 -2.14 1.65 -3.12
C ARG A 173 -0.67 1.96 -2.80
N GLY A 174 -0.14 1.28 -1.79
CA GLY A 174 1.31 1.27 -1.52
C GLY A 174 1.79 2.13 -0.36
N VAL A 175 0.91 2.82 0.36
CA VAL A 175 1.27 3.67 1.51
C VAL A 175 2.09 2.90 2.54
N THR A 176 1.67 1.68 2.89
CA THR A 176 2.35 0.81 3.86
C THR A 176 3.80 0.50 3.44
N ALA A 177 4.00 -0.02 2.22
CA ALA A 177 5.32 -0.33 1.70
C ALA A 177 6.19 0.93 1.52
N ARG A 178 5.60 2.07 1.12
CA ARG A 178 6.34 3.33 0.93
C ARG A 178 6.82 3.92 2.24
N ILE A 179 6.01 3.87 3.30
CA ILE A 179 6.43 4.26 4.65
C ILE A 179 7.57 3.35 5.14
N ALA A 180 7.43 2.03 4.99
CA ALA A 180 8.49 1.09 5.42
C ALA A 180 9.82 1.37 4.68
N LEU A 181 9.75 1.67 3.38
CA LEU A 181 10.91 2.03 2.57
C LEU A 181 11.52 3.36 3.01
N GLN A 182 10.70 4.40 3.18
CA GLN A 182 11.16 5.72 3.64
C GLN A 182 11.82 5.64 5.01
N TYR A 183 11.25 4.85 5.93
CA TYR A 183 11.83 4.60 7.25
C TYR A 183 13.18 3.89 7.14
N HIS A 184 13.24 2.81 6.36
CA HIS A 184 14.47 2.05 6.16
C HIS A 184 15.61 2.91 5.59
N LYS A 185 15.30 3.83 4.67
CA LYS A 185 16.27 4.78 4.09
C LYS A 185 16.58 5.98 5.01
N GLY A 186 16.00 6.04 6.22
CA GLY A 186 16.19 7.14 7.16
C GLY A 186 15.56 8.47 6.73
N LEU A 187 14.61 8.43 5.79
CA LEU A 187 13.95 9.62 5.24
C LEU A 187 12.80 10.13 6.12
N ILE A 188 12.28 9.26 7.01
CA ILE A 188 11.28 9.58 8.02
C ILE A 188 11.63 8.87 9.34
N GLY A 189 11.24 9.48 10.47
CA GLY A 189 11.39 8.89 11.80
C GLY A 189 10.17 8.10 12.28
N LEU A 190 10.30 7.43 13.43
CA LEU A 190 9.15 6.82 14.12
C LEU A 190 8.12 7.89 14.48
N ASN A 191 6.86 7.51 14.37
CA ASN A 191 5.68 8.35 14.62
C ASN A 191 5.61 9.63 13.76
N GLN A 192 6.43 9.74 12.71
CA GLN A 192 6.40 10.87 11.79
C GLN A 192 5.39 10.63 10.67
N THR A 193 4.27 11.35 10.72
CA THR A 193 3.17 11.22 9.76
C THR A 193 3.53 11.79 8.40
N ARG A 194 3.24 11.02 7.34
CA ARG A 194 3.23 11.46 5.94
C ARG A 194 1.82 11.40 5.38
N SER A 195 1.51 12.36 4.51
CA SER A 195 0.26 12.42 3.77
C SER A 195 0.48 11.94 2.33
N PHE A 196 -0.41 11.08 1.85
CA PHE A 196 -0.39 10.51 0.50
C PHE A 196 -1.68 10.90 -0.21
N LYS A 197 -1.56 11.71 -1.25
CA LYS A 197 -2.70 12.18 -2.04
C LYS A 197 -2.83 11.36 -3.32
N SER A 198 -4.03 10.87 -3.58
CA SER A 198 -4.41 10.34 -4.89
C SER A 198 -4.39 11.48 -5.91
N GLY A 199 -3.60 11.33 -6.97
CA GLY A 199 -3.51 12.33 -8.04
C GLY A 199 -4.83 12.50 -8.81
N ALA A 200 -5.57 11.41 -9.02
CA ALA A 200 -6.78 11.39 -9.84
C ALA A 200 -8.03 11.89 -9.09
N ILE A 201 -8.14 11.60 -7.80
CA ILE A 201 -9.38 11.82 -7.02
C ILE A 201 -9.18 12.84 -5.90
N GLY A 202 -7.92 13.09 -5.51
CA GLY A 202 -7.58 14.03 -4.44
C GLY A 202 -7.83 13.49 -3.03
N SER A 203 -8.25 12.23 -2.88
CA SER A 203 -8.36 11.55 -1.59
C SER A 203 -6.99 11.49 -0.91
N VAL A 204 -6.98 11.53 0.42
CA VAL A 204 -5.75 11.54 1.21
C VAL A 204 -5.78 10.38 2.21
N PHE A 205 -4.70 9.61 2.22
CA PHE A 205 -4.36 8.69 3.30
C PHE A 205 -3.19 9.26 4.09
N THR A 206 -3.11 8.96 5.38
CA THR A 206 -1.90 9.23 6.16
C THR A 206 -1.25 7.93 6.57
N GLY A 207 0.08 7.95 6.71
CA GLY A 207 0.86 6.80 7.14
C GLY A 207 2.04 7.20 8.03
N LYS A 208 2.40 6.34 8.98
CA LYS A 208 3.61 6.49 9.81
C LYS A 208 4.11 5.14 10.30
N ALA A 209 5.42 4.99 10.46
CA ALA A 209 6.01 3.87 11.20
C ALA A 209 5.75 4.10 12.69
N ILE A 210 5.21 3.10 13.40
CA ILE A 210 4.84 3.24 14.82
C ILE A 210 5.69 2.38 15.76
N GLU A 211 6.30 1.31 15.24
CA GLU A 211 7.03 0.34 16.04
C GLU A 211 8.11 -0.31 15.16
N GLU A 212 9.33 -0.46 15.69
CA GLU A 212 10.38 -1.26 15.07
C GLU A 212 10.22 -2.73 15.45
N THR A 213 10.47 -3.61 14.49
CA THR A 213 10.35 -5.05 14.68
C THR A 213 11.24 -5.79 13.67
N THR A 214 11.03 -7.09 13.52
CA THR A 214 11.73 -7.92 12.53
C THR A 214 10.76 -8.80 11.76
N CYS A 215 11.15 -9.19 10.55
CA CYS A 215 10.47 -10.22 9.77
C CYS A 215 11.56 -11.14 9.21
N GLY A 216 11.79 -12.26 9.89
CA GLY A 216 12.97 -13.09 9.65
C GLY A 216 14.27 -12.30 9.79
N ASP A 217 15.06 -12.24 8.74
CA ASP A 217 16.34 -11.54 8.65
C ASP A 217 16.21 -10.04 8.32
N PHE A 218 15.01 -9.56 7.98
CA PHE A 218 14.78 -8.16 7.67
C PHE A 218 14.46 -7.33 8.91
N ARG A 219 15.11 -6.16 9.00
CA ARG A 219 14.63 -5.06 9.86
C ARG A 219 13.29 -4.57 9.33
N ALA A 220 12.29 -4.58 10.18
CA ALA A 220 10.92 -4.28 9.81
C ALA A 220 10.31 -3.21 10.71
N VAL A 221 9.17 -2.67 10.29
CA VAL A 221 8.35 -1.75 11.07
C VAL A 221 6.88 -2.13 10.98
N VAL A 222 6.15 -1.88 12.05
CA VAL A 222 4.69 -1.80 11.99
C VAL A 222 4.34 -0.39 11.51
N VAL A 223 3.50 -0.31 10.48
CA VAL A 223 2.99 0.95 9.94
C VAL A 223 1.53 1.13 10.30
N GLU A 224 1.18 2.31 10.80
CA GLU A 224 -0.19 2.78 10.92
C GLU A 224 -0.60 3.51 9.65
N VAL A 225 -1.76 3.17 9.09
CA VAL A 225 -2.40 3.92 7.99
C VAL A 225 -3.78 4.35 8.41
N THR A 226 -4.14 5.58 8.09
CA THR A 226 -5.43 6.19 8.41
C THR A 226 -6.12 6.67 7.13
N GLY A 227 -7.43 6.47 7.05
CA GLY A 227 -8.25 6.95 5.95
C GLY A 227 -9.75 6.89 6.23
N HIS A 228 -10.52 7.14 5.17
CA HIS A 228 -11.99 7.15 5.20
C HIS A 228 -12.55 6.28 4.08
N ALA A 229 -13.75 5.75 4.30
CA ALA A 229 -14.54 5.13 3.25
C ALA A 229 -15.99 5.61 3.29
N HIS A 230 -16.66 5.49 2.15
CA HIS A 230 -18.07 5.84 1.99
C HIS A 230 -18.77 4.73 1.21
N TYR A 231 -20.02 4.45 1.57
CA TYR A 231 -20.87 3.58 0.78
C TYR A 231 -21.24 4.26 -0.53
N SER A 232 -21.07 3.56 -1.65
CA SER A 232 -21.46 4.02 -2.97
C SER A 232 -22.78 3.43 -3.46
N GLY A 233 -23.27 2.37 -2.83
CA GLY A 233 -24.53 1.70 -3.19
C GLY A 233 -24.60 0.28 -2.64
N SER A 234 -25.63 -0.44 -3.07
CA SER A 234 -25.81 -1.87 -2.83
C SER A 234 -26.12 -2.58 -4.16
N GLY A 235 -25.77 -3.86 -4.27
CA GLY A 235 -25.98 -4.65 -5.49
C GLY A 235 -26.22 -6.12 -5.18
N GLY A 236 -26.93 -6.80 -6.08
CA GLY A 236 -27.19 -8.24 -6.00
C GLY A 236 -26.76 -8.92 -7.29
N PHE A 237 -26.05 -10.03 -7.18
CA PHE A 237 -25.66 -10.87 -8.31
C PHE A 237 -26.59 -12.08 -8.37
N LEU A 238 -27.22 -12.29 -9.53
CA LEU A 238 -28.06 -13.46 -9.79
C LEU A 238 -27.39 -14.33 -10.85
N LEU A 239 -27.11 -15.57 -10.49
CA LEU A 239 -26.68 -16.61 -11.42
C LEU A 239 -27.89 -17.52 -11.67
N ARG A 240 -28.24 -17.73 -12.94
CA ARG A 240 -29.28 -18.66 -13.38
C ARG A 240 -28.67 -19.81 -14.13
#